data_AF-A0A430UUF3-F1
#
_entry.id   AF-A0A430UUF3-F1
#
_cell.length_a   1.000
_cell.length_b   1.000
_cell.length_c   1.000
_cell.angle_alpha   90.00
_cell.angle_beta   90.00
_cell.angle_gamma   90.00
#
_symmetry.space_group_name_H-M   'P 1'
#
loop_
_entity.id
_entity.type
_entity.pdbx_description
1 polymer ?
#
loop_
_entity_poly.entity_id
_entity_poly.type
_entity_poly.pdbx_seq_one_letter_code
_entity_poly.pdbx_strand_id
1 'polypeptide(L)'
;MAEGGLAYGTYRGLFQPEWAGPLAKVLVLLLVGYGLYQNRHLKSLYLVLLGLFLNTLVIFANGGHMPVSLETLRRAGIEGWEELLRNKGDAVHTLLDESTRLPFLGDVIPLPPLRKAASLGDLFILAGIAGVVVEGALRAGGRRLPRRQAALRVLAFLLLVFLLLALRI
;
A
#
# COMPACT_ATOMS: atom_id res chain seq x y z
N MET A 1 14.43 -3.16 2.47
CA MET A 1 15.44 -2.86 3.51
C MET A 1 15.44 -1.39 3.93
N ALA A 2 15.43 -0.41 3.01
CA ALA A 2 15.41 1.02 3.37
C ALA A 2 14.14 1.47 4.13
N GLU A 3 12.95 1.13 3.63
CA GLU A 3 11.67 1.51 4.25
C GLU A 3 11.47 0.84 5.64
N GLY A 4 11.85 -0.44 5.77
CA GLY A 4 11.84 -1.14 7.05
C GLY A 4 12.86 -0.61 8.06
N GLY A 5 14.02 -0.11 7.60
CA GLY A 5 15.03 0.52 8.44
C GLY A 5 14.57 1.87 9.00
N LEU A 6 13.93 2.71 8.17
CA LEU A 6 13.35 3.97 8.61
C LEU A 6 12.16 3.75 9.55
N ALA A 7 11.28 2.80 9.25
CA ALA A 7 10.18 2.42 10.14
C ALA A 7 10.66 1.90 11.51
N TYR A 8 11.69 1.05 11.52
CA TYR A 8 12.31 0.58 12.76
C TYR A 8 13.00 1.71 13.53
N GLY A 9 13.64 2.65 12.82
CA GLY A 9 14.24 3.84 13.43
C GLY A 9 13.20 4.75 14.08
N THR A 10 12.06 4.95 13.43
CA THR A 10 10.92 5.69 14.01
C THR A 10 10.33 4.96 15.22
N TYR A 11 10.17 3.63 15.16
CA TYR A 11 9.72 2.83 16.30
C TYR A 11 10.68 2.92 17.51
N ARG A 12 11.98 3.05 17.26
CA ARG A 12 13.02 3.25 18.28
C ARG A 12 13.17 4.71 18.74
N GLY A 13 12.40 5.65 18.19
CA GLY A 13 12.51 7.09 18.49
C GLY A 13 13.76 7.76 17.91
N LEU A 14 14.49 7.10 17.00
CA LEU A 14 15.69 7.64 16.37
C LEU A 14 15.38 8.70 15.31
N PHE A 15 14.19 8.64 14.70
CA PHE A 15 13.74 9.58 13.68
C PHE A 15 12.31 10.02 13.94
N GLN A 16 12.04 11.30 13.67
CA GLN A 16 10.67 11.81 13.65
C GLN A 16 9.93 11.26 12.40
N PRO A 17 8.73 10.69 12.58
CA PRO A 17 7.92 10.12 11.50
C PRO A 17 7.57 11.15 10.42
N GLU A 18 7.44 12.41 10.83
CA GLU A 18 7.13 13.57 9.98
C GLU A 18 8.04 13.68 8.76
N TRP A 19 9.30 13.30 8.90
CA TRP A 19 10.27 13.31 7.81
C TRP A 19 10.62 11.91 7.32
N ALA A 20 10.69 10.93 8.22
CA ALA A 20 11.07 9.56 7.87
C ALA A 20 10.05 8.89 6.92
N GLY A 21 8.75 9.03 7.20
CA GLY A 21 7.68 8.47 6.38
C GLY A 21 7.68 9.02 4.95
N PRO A 22 7.59 10.35 4.76
CA PRO A 22 7.64 10.97 3.45
C PRO A 22 8.93 10.64 2.67
N LEU A 23 10.10 10.70 3.31
CA LEU A 23 11.38 10.40 2.65
C LEU A 23 11.43 8.95 2.16
N ALA A 24 10.98 7.99 2.97
CA ALA A 24 10.93 6.59 2.58
C ALA A 24 10.04 6.40 1.34
N LYS A 25 8.86 7.03 1.31
CA LYS A 25 7.93 6.94 0.19
C LYS A 25 8.46 7.61 -1.08
N VAL A 26 9.10 8.78 -0.96
CA VAL A 26 9.76 9.43 -2.10
C VAL A 26 10.85 8.54 -2.67
N LEU A 27 11.69 7.93 -1.82
CA LEU A 27 12.74 7.02 -2.29
C LEU A 27 12.15 5.83 -3.06
N VAL A 28 11.08 5.21 -2.52
CA VAL A 28 10.39 4.11 -3.20
C VAL A 28 9.80 4.56 -4.54
N LEU A 29 9.18 5.75 -4.59
CA LEU A 29 8.63 6.34 -5.81
C LEU A 29 9.72 6.55 -6.87
N LEU A 30 10.90 7.04 -6.47
CA LEU A 30 12.04 7.23 -7.37
C LEU A 30 12.59 5.91 -7.91
N LEU A 31 12.73 4.90 -7.05
CA LEU A 31 13.23 3.57 -7.46
C LEU A 31 12.26 2.89 -8.43
N VAL A 32 10.96 2.91 -8.13
CA VAL A 32 9.93 2.34 -9.01
C VAL A 32 9.81 3.15 -10.30
N GLY A 33 9.89 4.49 -10.22
CA GLY A 33 9.94 5.38 -11.38
C GLY A 33 11.14 5.11 -12.28
N TYR A 34 12.32 4.88 -11.71
CA TYR A 34 13.51 4.46 -12.45
C TYR A 34 13.32 3.08 -13.10
N GLY A 35 12.76 2.12 -12.37
CA GLY A 35 12.40 0.80 -12.91
C GLY A 35 11.44 0.92 -14.11
N LEU A 36 10.44 1.79 -14.01
CA LEU A 36 9.52 2.09 -15.11
C LEU A 36 10.21 2.78 -16.29
N TYR A 37 11.14 3.72 -16.03
CA TYR A 37 11.93 4.38 -17.08
C TYR A 37 12.72 3.37 -17.92
N GLN A 38 13.33 2.38 -17.27
CA GLN A 38 14.05 1.30 -17.95
C GLN A 38 13.08 0.31 -18.64
N ASN A 39 11.88 0.12 -18.06
CA ASN A 39 10.91 -0.88 -18.51
C ASN A 39 9.59 -0.26 -19.00
N ARG A 40 9.66 0.82 -19.81
CA ARG A 40 8.47 1.55 -20.31
C ARG A 40 7.44 0.69 -21.03
N HIS A 41 7.87 -0.48 -21.51
CA HIS A 41 7.00 -1.44 -22.16
C HIS A 41 6.02 -2.12 -21.20
N LEU A 42 6.32 -2.20 -19.89
CA LEU A 42 5.46 -2.79 -18.87
C LEU A 42 4.40 -1.78 -18.45
N LYS A 43 3.23 -1.82 -19.11
CA LYS A 43 2.14 -0.88 -18.85
C LYS A 43 1.59 -1.02 -17.42
N SER A 44 1.72 -2.21 -16.85
CA SER A 44 1.26 -2.52 -15.50
C SER A 44 2.04 -1.77 -14.41
N LEU A 45 3.30 -1.38 -14.66
CA LEU A 45 4.09 -0.58 -13.72
C LEU A 45 3.54 0.83 -13.50
N TYR A 46 2.81 1.40 -14.48
CA TYR A 46 2.16 2.70 -14.30
C TYR A 46 1.07 2.67 -13.21
N LEU A 47 0.37 1.53 -13.05
CA LEU A 47 -0.61 1.36 -11.97
C LEU A 47 0.08 1.30 -10.61
N VAL A 48 1.24 0.63 -10.53
CA VAL A 48 2.06 0.61 -9.31
C VAL A 48 2.50 2.03 -8.94
N LEU A 49 2.99 2.79 -9.92
CA LEU A 49 3.43 4.17 -9.69
C LEU A 49 2.27 5.06 -9.25
N LEU A 50 1.08 4.91 -9.85
CA LEU A 50 -0.11 5.66 -9.45
C LEU A 50 -0.50 5.36 -8.00
N GLY A 51 -0.55 4.09 -7.60
CA GLY A 51 -0.88 3.73 -6.22
C GLY A 51 0.15 4.22 -5.22
N LEU A 52 1.45 4.12 -5.54
CA LEU A 52 2.52 4.70 -4.72
C LEU A 52 2.39 6.22 -4.59
N PHE A 53 2.08 6.91 -5.69
CA PHE A 53 1.87 8.35 -5.70
C PHE A 53 0.69 8.76 -4.82
N LEU A 54 -0.44 8.07 -4.90
CA LEU A 54 -1.61 8.32 -4.05
C LEU A 54 -1.27 8.16 -2.56
N ASN A 55 -0.61 7.06 -2.18
CA ASN A 55 -0.21 6.84 -0.79
C ASN A 55 0.79 7.90 -0.30
N THR A 56 1.75 8.27 -1.15
CA THR A 56 2.72 9.33 -0.84
C THR A 56 2.02 10.67 -0.62
N LEU A 57 1.06 11.03 -1.49
CA LEU A 57 0.31 12.27 -1.36
C LEU A 57 -0.46 12.35 -0.04
N VAL A 58 -1.12 11.25 0.36
CA VAL A 58 -1.83 11.19 1.65
C VAL A 58 -0.87 11.35 2.81
N ILE A 59 0.27 10.64 2.79
CA ILE A 59 1.28 10.71 3.84
C ILE A 59 1.84 12.13 3.98
N PHE A 60 2.16 12.81 2.88
CA PHE A 60 2.60 14.20 2.90
C PHE A 60 1.51 15.15 3.43
N ALA A 61 0.26 14.97 2.98
CA ALA A 61 -0.86 15.82 3.38
C ALA A 61 -1.20 15.72 4.87
N ASN A 62 -0.83 14.62 5.53
CA ASN A 62 -1.09 14.34 6.95
C ASN A 62 0.19 14.32 7.80
N GLY A 63 1.21 15.10 7.43
CA GLY A 63 2.39 15.32 8.26
C GLY A 63 3.28 14.08 8.43
N GLY A 64 3.36 13.22 7.42
CA GLY A 64 4.18 12.01 7.44
C GLY A 64 3.46 10.76 7.93
N HIS A 65 2.18 10.86 8.25
CA HIS A 65 1.37 9.76 8.75
C HIS A 65 0.35 9.27 7.73
N MET A 66 0.09 7.96 7.77
CA MET A 66 -1.00 7.36 7.01
C MET A 66 -2.23 7.27 7.92
N PRO A 67 -3.31 8.02 7.64
CA PRO A 67 -4.49 8.03 8.49
C PRO A 67 -5.25 6.71 8.36
N VAL A 68 -5.65 6.15 9.50
CA VAL A 68 -6.40 4.88 9.58
C VAL A 68 -7.74 5.12 10.24
N SER A 69 -8.82 4.61 9.63
CA SER A 69 -10.17 4.71 10.19
C SER A 69 -10.38 3.73 11.33
N LEU A 70 -10.95 4.21 12.45
CA LEU A 70 -11.30 3.37 13.59
C LEU A 70 -12.29 2.27 13.23
N GLU A 71 -13.27 2.59 12.38
CA GLU A 71 -14.25 1.61 11.89
C GLU A 71 -13.56 0.52 11.05
N THR A 72 -12.52 0.89 10.30
CA THR A 72 -11.71 -0.07 9.54
C THR A 72 -10.95 -1.01 10.45
N LEU A 73 -10.30 -0.49 11.50
CA LEU A 73 -9.57 -1.30 12.49
C LEU A 73 -10.52 -2.29 13.18
N ARG A 74 -11.69 -1.81 13.60
CA ARG A 74 -12.72 -2.62 14.25
C ARG A 74 -13.22 -3.73 13.33
N ARG A 75 -13.58 -3.39 12.08
CA ARG A 75 -14.05 -4.39 11.10
C ARG A 75 -12.95 -5.37 10.69
N ALA A 76 -11.69 -4.93 10.67
CA ALA A 76 -10.57 -5.80 10.37
C ALA A 76 -10.26 -6.79 11.49
N GLY A 77 -10.86 -6.66 12.68
CA GLY A 77 -10.55 -7.53 13.83
C GLY A 77 -9.13 -7.34 14.35
N ILE A 78 -8.59 -6.13 14.19
CA ILE A 78 -7.31 -5.75 14.81
C ILE A 78 -7.62 -5.47 16.28
N GLU A 79 -6.88 -6.09 17.19
CA GLU A 79 -6.98 -5.87 18.64
C GLU A 79 -5.88 -4.89 19.10
N GLY A 80 -6.04 -4.22 20.24
CA GLY A 80 -5.02 -3.29 20.78
C GLY A 80 -5.05 -1.85 20.24
N TRP A 81 -6.01 -1.50 19.38
CA TRP A 81 -6.21 -0.10 18.96
C TRP A 81 -6.74 0.81 20.10
N GLU A 82 -7.24 0.23 21.17
CA GLU A 82 -7.71 0.94 22.35
C GLU A 82 -6.55 1.59 23.14
N GLU A 83 -5.36 0.98 23.14
CA GLU A 83 -4.14 1.58 23.69
C GLU A 83 -3.63 2.71 22.80
N LEU A 84 -3.73 2.58 21.48
CA LEU A 84 -3.42 3.64 20.51
C LEU A 84 -4.34 4.87 20.69
N LEU A 85 -5.62 4.67 21.04
CA LEU A 85 -6.55 5.76 21.38
C LEU A 85 -6.24 6.42 22.74
N ARG A 86 -5.76 5.65 23.71
CA ARG A 86 -5.45 6.13 25.07
C ARG A 86 -4.15 6.94 25.10
N ASN A 87 -3.16 6.53 24.31
CA ASN A 87 -1.89 7.23 24.15
C ASN A 87 -1.94 8.19 22.96
N LYS A 88 -2.72 9.28 23.06
CA LYS A 88 -2.69 10.41 22.09
C LYS A 88 -1.28 11.01 21.82
N GLY A 89 -0.22 10.50 22.44
CA GLY A 89 1.18 10.92 22.31
C GLY A 89 2.11 9.93 21.61
N ASP A 90 1.67 8.75 21.19
CA ASP A 90 2.53 7.84 20.42
C ASP A 90 2.47 8.21 18.94
N ALA A 91 3.46 9.01 18.55
CA ALA A 91 3.68 9.66 17.28
C ALA A 91 3.83 8.73 16.07
N VAL A 92 3.05 7.65 15.90
CA VAL A 92 3.16 6.77 14.72
C VAL A 92 1.80 6.44 14.11
N HIS A 93 0.70 6.53 14.85
CA HIS A 93 -0.63 6.15 14.36
C HIS A 93 -1.66 7.26 14.57
N THR A 94 -1.75 8.20 13.64
CA THR A 94 -2.82 9.20 13.64
C THR A 94 -4.11 8.52 13.22
N LEU A 95 -5.01 8.32 14.17
CA LEU A 95 -6.39 7.95 13.87
C LEU A 95 -7.03 9.08 13.05
N LEU A 96 -7.88 8.68 12.12
CA LEU A 96 -8.61 9.59 11.26
C LEU A 96 -9.40 10.59 12.13
N ASP A 97 -9.04 11.87 12.04
CA ASP A 97 -9.62 12.98 12.82
C ASP A 97 -10.11 14.12 11.89
N GLU A 98 -10.69 15.17 12.46
CA GLU A 98 -11.20 16.33 11.69
C GLU A 98 -10.10 17.12 10.96
N SER A 99 -8.83 16.93 11.32
CA SER A 99 -7.68 17.56 10.66
C SER A 99 -7.15 16.74 9.47
N THR A 100 -7.64 15.50 9.31
CA THR A 100 -7.17 14.57 8.28
C THR A 100 -7.50 15.06 6.88
N ARG A 101 -6.47 15.19 6.06
CA ARG A 101 -6.58 15.57 4.65
C ARG A 101 -6.63 14.31 3.79
N LEU A 102 -7.54 14.28 2.81
CA LEU A 102 -7.77 13.15 1.91
C LEU A 102 -8.17 11.83 2.62
N PRO A 103 -9.18 11.86 3.52
CA PRO A 103 -9.53 10.71 4.35
C PRO A 103 -9.95 9.47 3.54
N PHE A 104 -10.50 9.65 2.34
CA PHE A 104 -10.92 8.56 1.46
C PHE A 104 -9.76 7.78 0.81
N LEU A 105 -8.55 8.34 0.80
CA LEU A 105 -7.33 7.70 0.28
C LEU A 105 -6.50 7.04 1.39
N GLY A 106 -6.84 7.24 2.66
CA GLY A 106 -6.21 6.56 3.78
C GLY A 106 -6.58 5.08 3.86
N ASP A 107 -6.25 4.46 4.99
CA ASP A 107 -6.54 3.05 5.26
C ASP A 107 -8.01 2.88 5.68
N VAL A 108 -8.88 2.90 4.67
CA VAL A 108 -10.35 2.85 4.82
C VAL A 108 -10.96 1.50 4.41
N ILE A 109 -10.17 0.59 3.87
CA ILE A 109 -10.65 -0.71 3.38
C ILE A 109 -10.31 -1.77 4.43
N PRO A 110 -11.30 -2.32 5.15
CA PRO A 110 -11.04 -3.39 6.11
C PRO A 110 -10.80 -4.69 5.36
N LEU A 111 -9.73 -5.41 5.74
CA LEU A 111 -9.44 -6.76 5.28
C LEU A 111 -9.46 -7.71 6.50
N PRO A 112 -10.66 -8.12 6.98
CA PRO A 112 -10.81 -8.97 8.15
C PRO A 112 -10.03 -10.29 8.11
N PRO A 113 -9.99 -11.03 6.98
CA PRO A 113 -9.21 -12.26 6.90
C PRO A 113 -7.72 -12.04 7.12
N LEU A 114 -7.22 -10.82 6.89
CA LEU A 114 -5.80 -10.50 7.00
C LEU A 114 -5.47 -9.74 8.28
N ARG A 115 -6.49 -9.40 9.09
CA ARG A 115 -6.38 -8.46 10.22
C ARG A 115 -5.61 -7.20 9.83
N LYS A 116 -5.96 -6.62 8.68
CA LYS A 116 -5.28 -5.44 8.11
C LYS A 116 -6.28 -4.40 7.62
N ALA A 117 -5.83 -3.15 7.65
CA ALA A 117 -6.44 -2.06 6.92
C ALA A 117 -5.65 -1.84 5.62
N ALA A 118 -6.33 -1.47 4.54
CA ALA A 118 -5.73 -1.17 3.26
C ALA A 118 -6.26 0.14 2.69
N SER A 119 -5.47 0.77 1.85
CA SER A 119 -5.81 1.98 1.12
C SER A 119 -6.22 1.74 -0.31
N LEU A 120 -6.81 2.75 -0.94
CA LEU A 120 -7.05 2.73 -2.40
C LEU A 120 -5.74 2.64 -3.20
N GLY A 121 -4.66 3.28 -2.73
CA GLY A 121 -3.36 3.16 -3.37
C GLY A 121 -2.80 1.74 -3.32
N ASP A 122 -3.03 1.00 -2.23
CA ASP A 122 -2.62 -0.41 -2.13
C ASP A 122 -3.34 -1.30 -3.14
N LEU A 123 -4.62 -1.02 -3.45
CA LEU A 123 -5.34 -1.73 -4.51
C LEU A 123 -4.71 -1.48 -5.88
N PHE A 124 -4.33 -0.24 -6.20
CA PHE A 124 -3.63 0.08 -7.45
C PHE A 124 -2.26 -0.58 -7.52
N ILE A 125 -1.50 -0.57 -6.43
CA ILE A 125 -0.20 -1.25 -6.33
C ILE A 125 -0.37 -2.75 -6.57
N LEU A 126 -1.31 -3.38 -5.86
CA LEU A 126 -1.57 -4.82 -5.96
C LEU A 126 -2.01 -5.21 -7.38
N ALA A 127 -2.93 -4.46 -7.98
CA ALA A 127 -3.36 -4.68 -9.36
C ALA A 127 -2.21 -4.49 -10.35
N GLY A 128 -1.36 -3.48 -10.14
CA GLY A 128 -0.17 -3.22 -10.95
C GLY A 128 0.86 -4.34 -10.87
N ILE A 129 1.16 -4.83 -9.67
CA ILE A 129 2.09 -5.97 -9.45
C ILE A 129 1.54 -7.23 -10.13
N ALA A 130 0.27 -7.55 -9.92
CA ALA A 130 -0.38 -8.67 -10.58
C ALA A 130 -0.32 -8.54 -12.11
N GLY A 131 -0.54 -7.33 -12.64
CA GLY A 131 -0.39 -7.01 -14.04
C GLY A 131 1.04 -7.24 -14.55
N VAL A 132 2.08 -6.83 -13.80
CA VAL A 132 3.49 -7.05 -14.17
C VAL A 132 3.81 -8.54 -14.24
N VAL A 133 3.35 -9.32 -13.27
CA VAL A 133 3.54 -10.78 -13.25
C VAL A 133 2.89 -11.43 -14.46
N VAL A 134 1.64 -11.07 -14.76
CA VAL A 134 0.91 -11.59 -15.93
C VAL A 134 1.59 -11.15 -17.22
N GLU A 135 1.91 -9.87 -17.36
CA GLU A 135 2.57 -9.32 -18.55
C GLU A 135 3.94 -9.97 -18.80
N GLY A 136 4.73 -10.17 -17.75
CA GLY A 136 6.00 -10.90 -17.80
C GLY A 136 5.82 -12.36 -18.24
N ALA A 137 4.88 -13.08 -17.63
CA ALA A 137 4.59 -14.48 -17.97
C ALA A 137 4.12 -14.64 -19.43
N LEU A 138 3.31 -13.71 -19.94
CA LEU A 138 2.82 -13.72 -21.31
C LEU A 138 3.92 -13.46 -22.34
N ARG A 139 4.84 -12.53 -22.03
CA ARG A 139 5.99 -12.22 -22.88
C ARG A 139 6.98 -13.38 -22.94
N ALA A 140 7.25 -14.04 -21.81
CA ALA A 140 8.10 -15.23 -21.77
C ALA A 140 7.52 -16.40 -22.59
N GLY A 141 6.18 -16.51 -22.67
CA GLY A 141 5.49 -17.53 -23.45
C GLY A 141 5.18 -17.17 -24.92
N GLY A 142 5.66 -16.04 -25.44
CA GLY A 142 5.45 -15.60 -26.83
C GLY A 142 4.00 -15.26 -27.23
N ARG A 143 3.06 -15.21 -26.28
CA ARG A 143 1.62 -14.98 -26.55
C ARG A 143 1.18 -13.60 -26.10
N ARG A 144 0.79 -12.72 -27.04
CA ARG A 144 0.07 -11.48 -26.72
C ARG A 144 -1.40 -11.82 -26.47
N LEU A 145 -1.86 -11.78 -25.22
CA LEU A 145 -3.27 -12.03 -24.91
C LEU A 145 -4.15 -10.80 -25.18
N PRO A 146 -5.42 -11.00 -25.56
CA PRO A 146 -6.43 -9.94 -25.53
C PRO A 146 -6.59 -9.34 -24.13
N ARG A 147 -6.84 -8.03 -24.04
CA ARG A 147 -7.00 -7.28 -22.77
C ARG A 147 -7.93 -7.97 -21.76
N ARG A 148 -9.03 -8.58 -22.23
CA ARG A 148 -10.01 -9.30 -21.39
C ARG A 148 -9.39 -10.52 -20.70
N GLN A 149 -8.56 -11.29 -21.40
CA GLN A 149 -7.92 -12.48 -20.83
C GLN A 149 -6.79 -12.11 -19.86
N ALA A 150 -6.05 -11.03 -20.15
CA ALA A 150 -5.07 -10.49 -19.20
C ALA A 150 -5.76 -10.03 -17.91
N ALA A 151 -6.88 -9.31 -18.02
CA ALA A 151 -7.68 -8.88 -16.85
C ALA A 151 -8.20 -10.08 -16.03
N LEU A 152 -8.70 -11.13 -16.69
CA LEU A 152 -9.15 -12.35 -16.00
C LEU A 152 -8.01 -13.06 -15.27
N ARG A 153 -6.81 -13.12 -15.86
CA ARG A 153 -5.64 -13.70 -15.19
C ARG A 153 -5.16 -12.87 -14.01
N VAL A 154 -5.20 -11.55 -14.13
CA VAL A 154 -4.94 -10.65 -12.99
C VAL A 154 -5.96 -10.92 -11.88
N LEU A 155 -7.25 -10.95 -12.20
CA LEU A 155 -8.31 -11.22 -11.23
C LEU A 155 -8.11 -12.59 -10.55
N ALA A 156 -7.78 -13.63 -11.33
CA ALA A 156 -7.51 -14.97 -10.81
C ALA A 156 -6.27 -15.02 -9.90
N PHE A 157 -5.20 -14.32 -10.26
CA PHE A 157 -4.01 -14.19 -9.41
C PHE A 157 -4.32 -13.46 -8.11
N LEU A 158 -5.07 -12.36 -8.17
CA LEU A 158 -5.52 -11.62 -6.98
C LEU A 158 -6.37 -12.50 -6.06
N LEU A 159 -7.31 -13.26 -6.63
CA LEU A 159 -8.11 -14.25 -5.92
C LEU A 159 -7.25 -15.33 -5.26
N LEU A 160 -6.27 -15.87 -5.99
CA LEU A 160 -5.35 -16.88 -5.45
C LEU A 160 -4.54 -16.33 -4.28
N VAL A 161 -3.95 -15.13 -4.43
CA VAL A 161 -3.20 -14.47 -3.36
C VAL A 161 -4.09 -14.23 -2.15
N PHE A 162 -5.31 -13.75 -2.36
CA PHE A 162 -6.29 -13.55 -1.29
C PHE A 162 -6.61 -14.86 -0.55
N LEU A 163 -6.91 -15.94 -1.29
CA LEU A 163 -7.19 -17.26 -0.71
C LEU A 163 -5.99 -17.79 0.08
N LEU A 164 -4.78 -17.72 -0.47
CA LEU A 164 -3.56 -18.17 0.21
C LEU A 164 -3.29 -17.40 1.50
N LEU A 165 -3.57 -16.09 1.51
CA LEU A 165 -3.41 -15.28 2.71
C LEU A 165 -4.52 -15.56 3.74
N ALA A 166 -5.76 -15.79 3.30
CA ALA A 166 -6.88 -16.12 4.18
C ALA A 166 -6.77 -17.53 4.80
N LEU A 167 -6.14 -18.48 4.10
CA LEU A 167 -5.88 -19.85 4.58
C LEU A 167 -4.70 -19.95 5.54
N ARG A 168 -3.93 -18.88 5.74
CA ARG A 168 -2.74 -18.85 6.60
C ARG A 168 -3.04 -18.49 8.06
N ILE A 169 -4.31 -18.57 8.45
CA ILE A 169 -4.84 -18.37 9.81
C ILE A 169 -5.04 -19.72 10.48
#